data_AF-A0A550I410-F1
#
_entry.id   AF-A0A550I410-F1
#
_cell.length_a   1.000
_cell.length_b   1.000
_cell.length_c   1.000
_cell.angle_alpha   90.00
_cell.angle_beta   90.00
_cell.angle_gamma   90.00
#
_symmetry.space_group_name_H-M   'P 1'
#
loop_
_entity.id
_entity.type
_entity.pdbx_description
1 polymer ?
#
loop_
_entity_poly.entity_id
_entity_poly.type
_entity_poly.pdbx_seq_one_letter_code
_entity_poly.pdbx_strand_id
1 'polypeptide(L)'
;MLINFQRLLVIFGLIATNTMAQKTINNGEKLLRSGEIEEAREIFVQHKDNPQALEYLGDIASFNKNWEEAIKNYKTLVEIDPDNAMYNFKLGGALGMKAYYGSKIEAAMVLGDVKKYLRNAADLDAGHLEARRALVEFYMQIPGFLGGSESMAKSYASDLDRLNEVDAHLADAYIYKVQEYEDLAKLKYEEAIAVASRNPEHISRNYLNYELGEASAIYEIRLEDGARFLKNYIDNYSYLDIKSPAWAFFRLAQIERMQKNEEKALILINKSLEYDPEFDKALIEKQRIQRL
;
A
#
# COMPACT_ATOMS: atom_id res chain seq x y z
N MET A 1 60.56 54.14 33.34
CA MET A 1 59.98 54.75 32.12
C MET A 1 59.03 53.69 31.54
N LEU A 2 57.87 53.43 32.15
CA LEU A 2 56.54 54.09 32.01
C LEU A 2 56.03 54.21 30.56
N ILE A 3 54.71 53.96 30.40
CA ILE A 3 53.81 54.02 29.21
C ILE A 3 53.49 52.61 28.64
N ASN A 4 52.26 52.12 28.46
CA ASN A 4 50.92 52.58 28.85
C ASN A 4 49.92 51.39 28.79
N PHE A 5 48.99 51.37 29.74
CA PHE A 5 47.70 50.67 29.68
C PHE A 5 46.75 51.48 28.77
N GLN A 6 46.00 50.85 27.86
CA GLN A 6 44.55 51.10 27.64
C GLN A 6 43.98 50.37 26.39
N ARG A 7 43.01 49.49 26.67
CA ARG A 7 41.74 49.24 25.94
C ARG A 7 41.78 48.87 24.43
N LEU A 8 41.42 47.61 24.14
CA LEU A 8 40.46 47.24 23.09
C LEU A 8 39.87 45.86 23.48
N LEU A 9 38.69 45.83 24.12
CA LEU A 9 37.40 45.46 23.51
C LEU A 9 37.36 44.03 22.95
N VAL A 10 36.78 43.14 23.77
CA VAL A 10 35.72 42.18 23.43
C VAL A 10 35.62 41.78 21.96
N ILE A 11 35.86 40.49 21.67
CA ILE A 11 34.90 39.59 21.02
C ILE A 11 35.28 38.18 21.51
N PHE A 12 34.64 37.74 22.60
CA PHE A 12 34.48 36.31 22.87
C PHE A 12 33.35 35.87 21.94
N GLY A 13 33.70 35.59 20.68
CA GLY A 13 32.78 34.97 19.74
C GLY A 13 32.52 33.56 20.22
N LEU A 14 31.49 33.40 21.06
CA LEU A 14 30.73 32.16 21.18
C LEU A 14 30.33 31.76 19.76
N ILE A 15 31.19 31.00 19.09
CA ILE A 15 30.75 30.08 18.06
C ILE A 15 29.99 29.01 18.84
N ALA A 16 28.76 29.34 19.22
CA ALA A 16 27.74 28.34 19.37
C ALA A 16 27.69 27.67 17.99
N THR A 17 28.43 26.58 17.85
CA THR A 17 28.15 25.62 16.81
C THR A 17 26.74 25.13 17.12
N ASN A 18 25.75 25.82 16.57
CA ASN A 18 24.49 25.20 16.24
C ASN A 18 24.84 24.10 15.25
N THR A 19 25.32 22.97 15.75
CA THR A 19 25.08 21.70 15.08
C THR A 19 23.58 21.45 15.22
N MET A 20 22.76 22.25 14.52
CA MET A 20 21.63 21.64 13.86
C MET A 20 22.29 20.58 12.98
N ALA A 21 22.30 19.34 13.44
CA ALA A 21 22.60 18.23 12.56
C ALA A 21 21.71 18.46 11.32
N GLN A 22 22.32 18.73 10.16
CA GLN A 22 21.58 18.90 8.92
C GLN A 22 20.68 17.66 8.80
N LYS A 23 19.36 17.84 9.00
CA LYS A 23 18.40 16.73 8.93
C LYS A 23 18.38 16.27 7.47
N THR A 24 19.19 15.28 7.12
CA THR A 24 19.28 14.78 5.75
C THR A 24 18.06 13.91 5.41
N ILE A 25 17.75 13.77 4.12
CA ILE A 25 16.73 12.83 3.63
C ILE A 25 16.98 11.42 4.17
N ASN A 26 18.25 10.99 4.22
CA ASN A 26 18.64 9.70 4.80
C ASN A 26 18.21 9.52 6.27
N ASN A 27 18.14 10.60 7.06
CA ASN A 27 17.62 10.51 8.42
C ASN A 27 16.10 10.31 8.41
N GLY A 28 15.38 10.96 7.50
CA GLY A 28 13.94 10.75 7.30
C GLY A 28 13.63 9.32 6.87
N GLU A 29 14.43 8.74 5.97
CA GLU A 29 14.29 7.34 5.58
C GLU A 29 14.49 6.37 6.74
N LYS A 30 15.46 6.64 7.62
CA LYS A 30 15.67 5.81 8.81
C LYS A 30 14.45 5.84 9.72
N LEU A 31 13.92 7.04 9.98
CA LEU A 31 12.70 7.23 10.77
C LEU A 31 11.50 6.50 10.15
N LEU A 32 11.32 6.55 8.83
CA LEU A 32 10.28 5.78 8.14
C LEU A 32 10.43 4.27 8.37
N ARG A 33 11.66 3.74 8.31
CA ARG A 33 11.94 2.31 8.53
C ARG A 33 11.67 1.87 9.96
N SER A 34 11.80 2.75 10.95
CA SER A 34 11.45 2.49 12.35
C SER A 34 10.00 2.82 12.70
N GLY A 35 9.22 3.33 11.74
CA GLY A 35 7.80 3.63 11.92
C GLY A 35 7.52 5.02 12.52
N GLU A 36 8.53 5.87 12.68
CA GLU A 36 8.41 7.26 13.12
C GLU A 36 8.00 8.16 11.95
N ILE A 37 6.78 7.94 11.46
CA ILE A 37 6.27 8.52 10.20
C ILE A 37 6.17 10.05 10.27
N GLU A 38 5.68 10.61 11.38
CA GLU A 38 5.49 12.06 11.51
C GLU A 38 6.84 12.79 11.65
N GLU A 39 7.78 12.24 12.41
CA GLU A 39 9.13 12.78 12.51
C GLU A 39 9.86 12.73 11.15
N ALA A 40 9.66 11.66 10.38
CA ALA A 40 10.18 11.57 9.02
C ALA A 40 9.56 12.64 8.11
N ARG A 41 8.23 12.82 8.19
CA ARG A 41 7.50 13.84 7.44
C ARG A 41 8.05 15.25 7.70
N GLU A 42 8.37 15.58 8.95
CA GLU A 42 9.00 16.88 9.28
C GLU A 42 10.31 17.10 8.53
N ILE A 43 11.12 16.05 8.35
CA ILE A 43 12.38 16.12 7.59
C ILE A 43 12.11 16.38 6.11
N PHE A 44 11.20 15.63 5.50
CA PHE A 44 10.92 15.74 4.06
C PHE A 44 10.27 17.08 3.70
N VAL A 45 9.47 17.68 4.59
CA VAL A 45 8.89 19.01 4.38
C VAL A 45 9.97 20.09 4.19
N GLN A 46 11.16 19.92 4.76
CA GLN A 46 12.28 20.86 4.61
C GLN A 46 13.07 20.66 3.30
N HIS A 47 12.78 19.59 2.54
CA HIS A 47 13.52 19.21 1.33
C HIS A 47 12.58 19.03 0.12
N LYS A 48 11.50 19.84 0.03
CA LYS A 48 10.48 19.73 -1.03
C LYS A 48 10.98 20.01 -2.44
N ASP A 49 12.19 20.53 -2.58
CA ASP A 49 12.91 20.69 -3.84
C ASP A 49 13.56 19.38 -4.32
N ASN A 50 13.71 18.39 -3.44
CA ASN A 50 14.25 17.09 -3.79
C ASN A 50 13.11 16.12 -4.20
N PRO A 51 13.17 15.50 -5.39
CA PRO A 51 12.15 14.55 -5.86
C PRO A 51 11.92 13.38 -4.90
N GLN A 52 12.97 12.84 -4.27
CA GLN A 52 12.84 11.72 -3.35
C GLN A 52 12.08 12.12 -2.07
N ALA A 53 12.28 13.33 -1.56
CA ALA A 53 11.51 13.83 -0.42
C ALA A 53 10.05 14.09 -0.80
N LEU A 54 9.77 14.59 -2.01
CA LEU A 54 8.40 14.72 -2.53
C LEU A 54 7.71 13.36 -2.67
N GLU A 55 8.44 12.34 -3.11
CA GLU A 55 7.96 10.97 -3.19
C GLU A 55 7.56 10.43 -1.82
N TYR A 56 8.43 10.56 -0.80
CA TYR A 56 8.07 10.16 0.55
C TYR A 56 6.88 10.93 1.12
N LEU A 57 6.78 12.24 0.87
CA LEU A 57 5.61 13.03 1.28
C LEU A 57 4.31 12.54 0.61
N GLY A 58 4.38 12.17 -0.67
CA GLY A 58 3.26 11.57 -1.39
C GLY A 58 2.86 10.21 -0.81
N ASP A 59 3.84 9.36 -0.49
CA ASP A 59 3.61 8.02 0.07
C ASP A 59 2.98 8.11 1.48
N ILE A 60 3.52 8.99 2.34
CA ILE A 60 2.96 9.26 3.68
C ILE A 60 1.55 9.82 3.57
N ALA A 61 1.30 10.75 2.65
CA ALA A 61 -0.04 11.28 2.41
C ALA A 61 -1.00 10.18 1.93
N SER A 62 -0.54 9.27 1.08
CA SER A 62 -1.32 8.12 0.60
C SER A 62 -1.65 7.16 1.75
N PHE A 63 -0.67 6.85 2.60
CA PHE A 63 -0.84 6.04 3.80
C PHE A 63 -1.91 6.62 4.75
N ASN A 64 -1.84 7.94 4.97
CA ASN A 64 -2.80 8.70 5.77
C ASN A 64 -4.13 8.95 5.05
N LYS A 65 -4.32 8.41 3.83
CA LYS A 65 -5.50 8.60 2.97
C LYS A 65 -5.78 10.07 2.64
N ASN A 66 -4.78 10.94 2.76
CA ASN A 66 -4.83 12.33 2.32
C ASN A 66 -4.56 12.40 0.81
N TRP A 67 -5.53 11.91 0.02
CA TRP A 67 -5.36 11.72 -1.42
C TRP A 67 -5.03 13.00 -2.18
N GLU A 68 -5.55 14.16 -1.74
CA GLU A 68 -5.26 15.44 -2.39
C GLU A 68 -3.79 15.87 -2.23
N GLU A 69 -3.22 15.69 -1.04
CA GLU A 69 -1.80 15.97 -0.80
C GLU A 69 -0.92 14.96 -1.55
N ALA A 70 -1.31 13.69 -1.58
CA ALA A 70 -0.61 12.66 -2.36
C ALA A 70 -0.57 13.00 -3.85
N ILE A 71 -1.73 13.29 -4.45
CA ILE A 71 -1.86 13.67 -5.86
C ILE A 71 -1.01 14.91 -6.18
N LYS A 72 -1.01 15.92 -5.30
CA LYS A 72 -0.19 17.12 -5.51
C LYS A 72 1.30 16.81 -5.58
N ASN A 73 1.81 15.98 -4.67
CA ASN A 73 3.22 15.60 -4.66
C ASN A 73 3.56 14.75 -5.90
N TYR A 74 2.78 13.70 -6.18
CA TYR A 74 3.04 12.82 -7.33
C TYR A 74 2.89 13.53 -8.68
N LYS A 75 1.96 14.46 -8.80
CA LYS A 75 1.85 15.30 -10.01
C LYS A 75 3.12 16.11 -10.25
N THR A 76 3.69 16.68 -9.19
CA THR A 76 4.98 17.38 -9.27
C THR A 76 6.09 16.45 -9.73
N LEU A 77 6.12 15.19 -9.26
CA LEU A 77 7.10 14.19 -9.71
C LEU A 77 6.95 13.83 -11.18
N VAL A 78 5.72 13.63 -11.66
CA VAL A 78 5.45 13.37 -13.09
C VAL A 78 5.80 14.58 -13.96
N GLU A 79 5.66 15.80 -13.46
CA GLU A 79 6.11 17.02 -14.15
C GLU A 79 7.65 17.10 -14.24
N ILE A 80 8.37 16.59 -13.23
CA ILE A 80 9.84 16.53 -13.20
C ILE A 80 10.38 15.46 -14.15
N ASP A 81 9.79 14.25 -14.09
CA ASP A 81 10.21 13.10 -14.88
C ASP A 81 8.99 12.33 -15.41
N PRO A 82 8.46 12.70 -16.59
CA PRO A 82 7.26 12.10 -17.16
C PRO A 82 7.46 10.66 -17.62
N ASP A 83 8.72 10.24 -17.87
CA ASP A 83 9.07 8.89 -18.33
C ASP A 83 9.41 7.94 -17.16
N ASN A 84 9.20 8.39 -15.91
CA ASN A 84 9.32 7.54 -14.74
C ASN A 84 8.06 6.68 -14.54
N ALA A 85 8.19 5.37 -14.71
CA ALA A 85 7.08 4.43 -14.56
C ALA A 85 6.45 4.48 -13.14
N MET A 86 7.27 4.56 -12.09
CA MET A 86 6.80 4.61 -10.71
C MET A 86 6.04 5.90 -10.39
N TYR A 87 6.48 7.05 -10.89
CA TYR A 87 5.76 8.31 -10.67
C TYR A 87 4.39 8.32 -11.35
N ASN A 88 4.31 7.80 -12.58
CA ASN A 88 3.05 7.59 -13.28
C ASN A 88 2.15 6.62 -12.48
N PHE A 89 2.70 5.50 -11.99
CA PHE A 89 1.93 4.54 -11.19
C PHE A 89 1.39 5.15 -9.90
N LYS A 90 2.23 5.84 -9.12
CA LYS A 90 1.83 6.50 -7.86
C LYS A 90 0.76 7.56 -8.07
N LEU A 91 0.87 8.37 -9.12
CA LEU A 91 -0.17 9.35 -9.47
C LEU A 91 -1.49 8.68 -9.88
N GLY A 92 -1.42 7.68 -10.78
CA GLY A 92 -2.59 6.92 -11.22
C GLY A 92 -3.28 6.19 -10.06
N GLY A 93 -2.49 5.58 -9.18
CA GLY A 93 -2.96 4.92 -7.96
C GLY A 93 -3.64 5.89 -7.01
N ALA A 94 -3.04 7.04 -6.69
CA ALA A 94 -3.63 8.04 -5.80
C ALA A 94 -4.94 8.63 -6.36
N LEU A 95 -5.00 8.90 -7.67
CA LEU A 95 -6.23 9.30 -8.36
C LEU A 95 -7.32 8.21 -8.27
N GLY A 96 -6.92 6.94 -8.45
CA GLY A 96 -7.82 5.80 -8.32
C GLY A 96 -8.36 5.64 -6.89
N MET A 97 -7.51 5.80 -5.88
CA MET A 97 -7.94 5.75 -4.48
C MET A 97 -8.84 6.92 -4.11
N LYS A 98 -8.58 8.13 -4.64
CA LYS A 98 -9.48 9.28 -4.51
C LYS A 98 -10.84 8.97 -5.14
N ALA A 99 -10.88 8.39 -6.34
CA ALA A 99 -12.12 7.99 -7.00
C ALA A 99 -12.88 6.92 -6.21
N TYR A 100 -12.17 5.96 -5.60
CA TYR A 100 -12.76 4.88 -4.81
C TYR A 100 -13.41 5.37 -3.51
N TYR A 101 -12.76 6.30 -2.80
CA TYR A 101 -13.27 6.85 -1.54
C TYR A 101 -14.15 8.10 -1.68
N GLY A 102 -14.10 8.75 -2.85
CA GLY A 102 -14.88 9.95 -3.16
C GLY A 102 -16.29 9.66 -3.67
N SER A 103 -16.93 10.70 -4.20
CA SER A 103 -18.23 10.60 -4.84
C SER A 103 -18.13 10.02 -6.26
N LYS A 104 -19.25 9.46 -6.77
CA LYS A 104 -19.33 8.96 -8.16
C LYS A 104 -19.03 10.05 -9.20
N ILE A 105 -19.32 11.32 -8.88
CA ILE A 105 -19.05 12.46 -9.77
C ILE A 105 -17.55 12.71 -9.84
N GLU A 106 -16.86 12.76 -8.70
CA GLU A 106 -15.40 12.91 -8.64
C GLU A 106 -14.70 11.74 -9.35
N ALA A 107 -15.19 10.51 -9.12
CA ALA A 107 -14.68 9.33 -9.80
C ALA A 107 -14.75 9.46 -11.33
N ALA A 108 -15.89 9.94 -11.86
CA ALA A 108 -16.06 10.16 -13.29
C ALA A 108 -15.11 11.23 -13.86
N MET A 109 -14.80 12.29 -13.10
CA MET A 109 -13.91 13.36 -13.55
C MET A 109 -12.46 12.91 -13.70
N VAL A 110 -11.98 12.01 -12.83
CA VAL A 110 -10.56 11.59 -12.80
C VAL A 110 -10.31 10.26 -13.55
N LEU A 111 -11.37 9.57 -13.97
CA LEU A 111 -11.28 8.23 -14.55
C LEU A 111 -10.30 8.13 -15.74
N GLY A 112 -10.34 9.14 -16.62
CA GLY A 112 -9.44 9.21 -17.78
C GLY A 112 -7.97 9.34 -17.37
N ASP A 113 -7.69 10.14 -16.34
CA ASP A 113 -6.34 10.32 -15.82
C ASP A 113 -5.82 9.07 -15.12
N VAL A 114 -6.67 8.38 -14.33
CA VAL A 114 -6.32 7.07 -13.74
C VAL A 114 -5.86 6.11 -14.82
N LYS A 115 -6.68 5.93 -15.87
CA LYS A 115 -6.34 5.06 -17.00
C LYS A 115 -5.04 5.47 -17.68
N LYS A 116 -4.88 6.77 -17.94
CA LYS A 116 -3.70 7.33 -18.62
C LYS A 116 -2.43 7.01 -17.84
N TYR A 117 -2.37 7.36 -16.56
CA TYR A 117 -1.16 7.23 -15.76
C TYR A 117 -0.82 5.77 -15.44
N LEU A 118 -1.81 4.91 -15.19
CA LEU A 118 -1.57 3.48 -15.02
C LEU A 118 -1.04 2.81 -16.30
N ARG A 119 -1.59 3.18 -17.48
CA ARG A 119 -1.08 2.68 -18.76
C ARG A 119 0.34 3.15 -19.04
N ASN A 120 0.62 4.43 -18.82
CA ASN A 120 1.97 4.98 -18.97
C ASN A 120 2.97 4.19 -18.11
N ALA A 121 2.63 3.89 -16.84
CA ALA A 121 3.50 3.09 -15.98
C ALA A 121 3.78 1.69 -16.55
N ALA A 122 2.74 0.99 -17.04
CA ALA A 122 2.88 -0.33 -17.63
C ALA A 122 3.63 -0.33 -18.98
N ASP A 123 3.53 0.76 -19.74
CA ASP A 123 4.20 0.94 -21.04
C ASP A 123 5.68 1.32 -20.85
N LEU A 124 6.00 2.15 -19.85
CA LEU A 124 7.37 2.58 -19.51
C LEU A 124 8.17 1.46 -18.84
N ASP A 125 7.52 0.59 -18.07
CA ASP A 125 8.13 -0.58 -17.43
C ASP A 125 7.33 -1.86 -17.71
N ALA A 126 7.91 -2.70 -18.59
CA ALA A 126 7.35 -3.99 -18.97
C ALA A 126 7.22 -4.96 -17.78
N GLY A 127 7.97 -4.76 -16.69
CA GLY A 127 7.93 -5.56 -15.47
C GLY A 127 6.99 -5.03 -14.39
N HIS A 128 6.34 -3.88 -14.58
CA HIS A 128 5.54 -3.25 -13.52
C HIS A 128 4.25 -4.05 -13.23
N LEU A 129 4.30 -4.85 -12.16
CA LEU A 129 3.22 -5.78 -11.77
C LEU A 129 1.98 -5.04 -11.27
N GLU A 130 2.18 -4.02 -10.43
CA GLU A 130 1.12 -3.28 -9.76
C GLU A 130 0.30 -2.45 -10.74
N ALA A 131 0.96 -1.81 -11.73
CA ALA A 131 0.26 -1.09 -12.78
C ALA A 131 -0.66 -2.03 -13.58
N ARG A 132 -0.17 -3.23 -13.92
CA ARG A 132 -0.95 -4.25 -14.64
C ARG A 132 -2.11 -4.78 -13.81
N ARG A 133 -1.90 -5.08 -12.52
CA ARG A 133 -2.97 -5.46 -11.59
C ARG A 133 -4.03 -4.36 -11.45
N ALA A 134 -3.62 -3.11 -11.28
CA ALA A 134 -4.54 -1.98 -11.21
C ALA A 134 -5.32 -1.78 -12.52
N LEU A 135 -4.70 -2.03 -13.69
CA LEU A 135 -5.38 -1.99 -14.98
C LEU A 135 -6.40 -3.12 -15.14
N VAL A 136 -6.10 -4.35 -14.70
CA VAL A 136 -7.08 -5.44 -14.65
C VAL A 136 -8.33 -5.01 -13.88
N GLU A 137 -8.13 -4.47 -12.67
CA GLU A 137 -9.23 -4.00 -11.83
C GLU A 137 -10.01 -2.86 -12.49
N PHE A 138 -9.31 -1.84 -12.98
CA PHE A 138 -9.89 -0.71 -13.67
C PHE A 138 -10.79 -1.17 -14.85
N TYR A 139 -10.25 -2.03 -15.72
CA TYR A 139 -10.99 -2.43 -16.92
C TYR A 139 -12.20 -3.32 -16.62
N MET A 140 -12.21 -4.04 -15.49
CA MET A 140 -13.33 -4.86 -15.06
C MET A 140 -14.40 -4.07 -14.29
N GLN A 141 -14.02 -3.08 -13.49
CA GLN A 141 -14.99 -2.30 -12.69
C GLN A 141 -15.75 -1.26 -13.50
N ILE A 142 -15.14 -0.73 -14.56
CA ILE A 142 -15.70 0.39 -15.32
C ILE A 142 -16.66 -0.13 -16.39
N PRO A 143 -17.86 0.45 -16.55
CA PRO A 143 -18.75 0.10 -17.64
C PRO A 143 -18.08 0.27 -19.01
N GLY A 144 -18.38 -0.62 -19.96
CA GLY A 144 -17.73 -0.61 -21.28
C GLY A 144 -17.85 0.74 -22.02
N PHE A 145 -19.01 1.40 -21.92
CA PHE A 145 -19.23 2.72 -22.55
C PHE A 145 -18.46 3.86 -21.86
N LEU A 146 -17.95 3.65 -20.64
CA LEU A 146 -17.08 4.58 -19.91
C LEU A 146 -15.59 4.21 -20.01
N GLY A 147 -15.25 3.19 -20.82
CA GLY A 147 -13.86 2.83 -21.14
C GLY A 147 -13.30 1.62 -20.40
N GLY A 148 -14.14 0.85 -19.71
CA GLY A 148 -13.82 -0.51 -19.28
C GLY A 148 -13.80 -1.50 -20.44
N SER A 149 -13.16 -2.66 -20.24
CA SER A 149 -12.94 -3.64 -21.30
C SER A 149 -12.41 -4.96 -20.74
N GLU A 150 -13.25 -6.00 -20.70
CA GLU A 150 -12.85 -7.34 -20.27
C GLU A 150 -11.67 -7.89 -21.10
N SER A 151 -11.65 -7.65 -22.41
CA SER A 151 -10.55 -8.10 -23.28
C SER A 151 -9.22 -7.44 -22.91
N MET A 152 -9.22 -6.15 -22.56
CA MET A 152 -8.02 -5.49 -22.05
C MET A 152 -7.61 -6.03 -20.68
N ALA A 153 -8.57 -6.27 -19.78
CA ALA A 153 -8.28 -6.87 -18.47
C ALA A 153 -7.60 -8.24 -18.63
N LYS A 154 -8.14 -9.12 -19.48
CA LYS A 154 -7.55 -10.42 -19.80
C LYS A 154 -6.17 -10.31 -20.46
N SER A 155 -5.96 -9.28 -21.30
CA SER A 155 -4.63 -9.01 -21.87
C SER A 155 -3.60 -8.69 -20.79
N TYR A 156 -3.92 -7.84 -19.82
CA TYR A 156 -3.00 -7.53 -18.71
C TYR A 156 -2.81 -8.71 -17.75
N ALA A 157 -3.84 -9.54 -17.53
CA ALA A 157 -3.68 -10.80 -16.80
C ALA A 157 -2.70 -11.75 -17.52
N SER A 158 -2.75 -11.81 -18.86
CA SER A 158 -1.78 -12.57 -19.67
C SER A 158 -0.38 -11.96 -19.72
N ASP A 159 -0.23 -10.64 -19.54
CA ASP A 159 1.08 -10.04 -19.28
C ASP A 159 1.63 -10.50 -17.94
N LEU A 160 0.81 -10.50 -16.88
CA LEU A 160 1.20 -10.94 -15.55
C LEU A 160 1.63 -12.40 -15.51
N ASP A 161 0.98 -13.29 -16.27
CA ASP A 161 1.34 -14.71 -16.37
C ASP A 161 2.81 -14.93 -16.78
N ARG A 162 3.36 -14.03 -17.61
CA ARG A 162 4.76 -14.06 -18.03
C ARG A 162 5.74 -13.45 -17.02
N LEU A 163 5.24 -12.67 -16.08
CA LEU A 163 6.05 -11.87 -15.15
C LEU A 163 6.06 -12.44 -13.74
N ASN A 164 4.89 -12.80 -13.22
CA ASN A 164 4.68 -13.28 -11.86
C ASN A 164 3.40 -14.12 -11.78
N GLU A 165 3.56 -15.42 -11.56
CA GLU A 165 2.46 -16.39 -11.51
C GLU A 165 1.45 -16.10 -10.39
N VAL A 166 1.89 -15.56 -9.24
CA VAL A 166 0.98 -15.21 -8.13
C VAL A 166 0.06 -14.06 -8.54
N ASP A 167 0.63 -12.97 -9.06
CA ASP A 167 -0.14 -11.82 -9.53
C ASP A 167 -1.06 -12.20 -10.70
N ALA A 168 -0.64 -13.13 -11.57
CA ALA A 168 -1.48 -13.64 -12.66
C ALA A 168 -2.72 -14.38 -12.15
N HIS A 169 -2.55 -15.35 -11.24
CA HIS A 169 -3.69 -16.06 -10.64
C HIS A 169 -4.63 -15.12 -9.90
N LEU A 170 -4.10 -14.14 -9.19
CA LEU A 170 -4.92 -13.15 -8.49
C LEU A 170 -5.67 -12.21 -9.45
N ALA A 171 -5.08 -11.86 -10.60
CA ALA A 171 -5.76 -11.11 -11.65
C ALA A 171 -6.92 -11.93 -12.25
N ASP A 172 -6.69 -13.20 -12.57
CA ASP A 172 -7.74 -14.12 -13.04
C ASP A 172 -8.85 -14.29 -12.01
N ALA A 173 -8.49 -14.51 -10.74
CA ALA A 173 -9.44 -14.64 -9.65
C ALA A 173 -10.34 -13.40 -9.53
N TYR A 174 -9.75 -12.22 -9.69
CA TYR A 174 -10.49 -10.96 -9.70
C TYR A 174 -11.45 -10.86 -10.89
N ILE A 175 -11.00 -11.20 -12.11
CA ILE A 175 -11.85 -11.20 -13.30
C ILE A 175 -13.06 -12.12 -13.07
N TYR A 176 -12.83 -13.35 -12.63
CA TYR A 176 -13.91 -14.30 -12.36
C TYR A 176 -14.82 -13.84 -11.22
N LYS A 177 -14.29 -13.18 -10.19
CA LYS A 177 -15.10 -12.60 -9.11
C LYS A 177 -16.06 -11.52 -9.64
N VAL A 178 -15.57 -10.61 -10.49
CA VAL A 178 -16.43 -9.56 -11.10
C VAL A 178 -17.46 -10.16 -12.06
N GLN A 179 -17.13 -11.27 -12.71
CA GLN A 179 -18.06 -12.04 -13.56
C GLN A 179 -19.02 -12.94 -12.78
N GLU A 180 -18.95 -12.95 -11.44
CA GLU A 180 -19.78 -13.78 -10.56
C GLU A 180 -19.58 -15.30 -10.77
N TYR A 181 -18.43 -15.71 -11.31
CA TYR A 181 -18.03 -17.12 -11.41
C TYR A 181 -17.28 -17.55 -10.14
N GLU A 182 -18.02 -17.73 -9.05
CA GLU A 182 -17.48 -17.96 -7.71
C GLU A 182 -16.52 -19.15 -7.62
N ASP A 183 -16.87 -20.30 -8.22
CA ASP A 183 -16.03 -21.50 -8.18
C ASP A 183 -14.70 -21.30 -8.92
N LEU A 184 -14.71 -20.57 -10.05
CA LEU A 184 -13.49 -20.25 -10.80
C LEU A 184 -12.63 -19.22 -10.06
N ALA A 185 -13.25 -18.21 -9.44
CA ALA A 185 -12.55 -17.26 -8.60
C ALA A 185 -11.87 -17.95 -7.42
N LYS A 186 -12.60 -18.83 -6.73
CA LYS A 186 -12.08 -19.65 -5.62
C LYS A 186 -10.90 -20.50 -6.06
N LEU A 187 -11.02 -21.21 -7.18
CA LEU A 187 -9.94 -22.03 -7.74
C LEU A 187 -8.68 -21.18 -8.00
N LYS A 188 -8.84 -20.00 -8.63
CA LYS A 188 -7.71 -19.11 -8.93
C LYS A 188 -7.06 -18.52 -7.68
N TYR A 189 -7.84 -18.18 -6.65
CA TYR A 189 -7.27 -17.80 -5.35
C TYR A 189 -6.50 -18.96 -4.70
N GLU A 190 -7.01 -20.19 -4.79
CA GLU A 190 -6.33 -21.37 -4.26
C GLU A 190 -4.98 -21.63 -4.96
N GLU A 191 -4.96 -21.51 -6.29
CA GLU A 191 -3.74 -21.59 -7.10
C GLU A 191 -2.73 -20.50 -6.69
N ALA A 192 -3.16 -19.24 -6.55
CA ALA A 192 -2.29 -18.14 -6.11
C ALA A 192 -1.63 -18.43 -4.74
N ILE A 193 -2.42 -18.88 -3.76
CA ILE A 193 -1.93 -19.21 -2.42
C ILE A 193 -0.97 -20.40 -2.47
N ALA A 194 -1.26 -21.42 -3.29
CA ALA A 194 -0.40 -22.59 -3.45
C ALA A 194 0.94 -22.25 -4.12
N VAL A 195 0.94 -21.39 -5.15
CA VAL A 195 2.16 -20.90 -5.81
C VAL A 195 2.97 -20.05 -4.84
N ALA A 196 2.38 -19.06 -4.19
CA ALA A 196 3.07 -18.19 -3.24
C ALA A 196 3.68 -18.98 -2.06
N SER A 197 3.04 -20.08 -1.66
CA SER A 197 3.54 -20.94 -0.58
C SER A 197 4.77 -21.76 -1.00
N ARG A 198 4.86 -22.14 -2.29
CA ARG A 198 5.99 -22.88 -2.84
C ARG A 198 7.14 -21.97 -3.27
N ASN A 199 6.80 -20.77 -3.74
CA ASN A 199 7.71 -19.80 -4.34
C ASN A 199 7.56 -18.43 -3.62
N PRO A 200 8.04 -18.28 -2.37
CA PRO A 200 7.90 -17.04 -1.62
C PRO A 200 8.54 -15.81 -2.29
N GLU A 201 9.50 -16.01 -3.19
CA GLU A 201 10.14 -14.97 -4.00
C GLU A 201 9.18 -14.30 -5.01
N HIS A 202 8.04 -14.94 -5.33
CA HIS A 202 6.99 -14.31 -6.12
C HIS A 202 6.15 -13.30 -5.30
N ILE A 203 6.36 -13.20 -3.98
CA ILE A 203 5.72 -12.20 -3.14
C ILE A 203 6.46 -10.88 -3.30
N SER A 204 6.06 -10.09 -4.30
CA SER A 204 6.71 -8.84 -4.71
C SER A 204 6.66 -7.71 -3.67
N ARG A 205 5.64 -7.71 -2.81
CA ARG A 205 5.38 -6.66 -1.83
C ARG A 205 4.65 -7.22 -0.61
N ASN A 206 4.81 -6.58 0.54
CA ASN A 206 4.20 -7.06 1.79
C ASN A 206 2.67 -7.17 1.67
N TYR A 207 2.02 -6.19 1.05
CA TYR A 207 0.57 -6.19 0.79
C TYR A 207 0.03 -7.46 0.11
N LEU A 208 0.83 -8.15 -0.71
CA LEU A 208 0.41 -9.39 -1.35
C LEU A 208 0.18 -10.52 -0.32
N ASN A 209 0.90 -10.51 0.81
CA ASN A 209 0.61 -11.40 1.94
C ASN A 209 -0.80 -11.16 2.50
N TYR A 210 -1.24 -9.89 2.59
CA TYR A 210 -2.59 -9.57 3.03
C TYR A 210 -3.63 -10.09 2.02
N GLU A 211 -3.45 -9.85 0.73
CA GLU A 211 -4.39 -10.31 -0.30
C GLU A 211 -4.58 -11.84 -0.28
N LEU A 212 -3.48 -12.59 -0.21
CA LEU A 212 -3.50 -14.05 -0.15
C LEU A 212 -4.17 -14.56 1.13
N GLY A 213 -3.85 -13.94 2.26
CA GLY A 213 -4.46 -14.26 3.55
C GLY A 213 -5.95 -13.94 3.62
N GLU A 214 -6.37 -12.80 3.05
CA GLU A 214 -7.78 -12.42 2.94
C GLU A 214 -8.54 -13.39 2.05
N ALA A 215 -8.00 -13.75 0.89
CA ALA A 215 -8.62 -14.73 -0.01
C ALA A 215 -8.79 -16.09 0.69
N SER A 216 -7.76 -16.55 1.40
CA SER A 216 -7.83 -17.78 2.21
C SER A 216 -8.98 -17.76 3.22
N ALA A 217 -9.11 -16.65 3.96
CA ALA A 217 -10.15 -16.50 4.97
C ALA A 217 -11.57 -16.37 4.37
N ILE A 218 -11.73 -15.67 3.25
CA ILE A 218 -13.03 -15.43 2.60
C ILE A 218 -13.55 -16.69 1.91
N TYR A 219 -12.67 -17.40 1.18
CA TYR A 219 -13.05 -18.56 0.39
C TYR A 219 -12.90 -19.90 1.14
N GLU A 220 -12.41 -19.84 2.38
CA GLU A 220 -12.19 -20.98 3.28
C GLU A 220 -11.26 -22.03 2.64
N ILE A 221 -10.16 -21.56 2.05
CA ILE A 221 -9.18 -22.36 1.32
C ILE A 221 -7.80 -22.22 1.95
N ARG A 222 -7.06 -23.33 2.04
CA ARG A 222 -5.64 -23.36 2.46
C ARG A 222 -5.38 -22.52 3.73
N LEU A 223 -6.21 -22.74 4.75
CA LEU A 223 -6.27 -21.92 5.96
C LEU A 223 -4.91 -21.75 6.65
N GLU A 224 -4.08 -22.80 6.69
CA GLU A 224 -2.74 -22.75 7.28
C GLU A 224 -1.79 -21.82 6.52
N ASP A 225 -1.85 -21.83 5.19
CA ASP A 225 -1.06 -20.93 4.34
C ASP A 225 -1.54 -19.50 4.48
N GLY A 226 -2.86 -19.28 4.44
CA GLY A 226 -3.45 -17.97 4.67
C GLY A 226 -3.06 -17.37 6.01
N ALA A 227 -3.10 -18.18 7.08
CA ALA A 227 -2.67 -17.75 8.41
C ALA A 227 -1.19 -17.35 8.44
N ARG A 228 -0.32 -18.07 7.72
CA ARG A 228 1.10 -17.72 7.60
C ARG A 228 1.29 -16.40 6.84
N PHE A 229 0.58 -16.19 5.73
CA PHE A 229 0.66 -14.93 5.00
C PHE A 229 0.18 -13.75 5.84
N LEU A 230 -0.96 -13.86 6.55
CA LEU A 230 -1.41 -12.78 7.43
C LEU A 230 -0.41 -12.45 8.55
N LYS A 231 0.27 -13.46 9.13
CA LYS A 231 1.33 -13.23 10.10
C LYS A 231 2.51 -12.49 9.50
N ASN A 232 2.99 -12.93 8.33
CA ASN A 232 4.05 -12.24 7.60
C ASN A 232 3.69 -10.79 7.28
N TYR A 233 2.44 -10.53 6.89
CA TYR A 233 1.94 -9.19 6.64
C TYR A 233 2.04 -8.28 7.87
N ILE A 234 1.60 -8.78 9.02
CA ILE A 234 1.63 -8.06 10.30
C ILE A 234 3.07 -7.80 10.74
N ASP A 235 3.94 -8.81 10.66
CA ASP A 235 5.32 -8.72 11.14
C ASP A 235 6.17 -7.75 10.29
N ASN A 236 5.80 -7.55 9.01
CA ASN A 236 6.51 -6.66 8.09
C ASN A 236 5.69 -5.41 7.71
N TYR A 237 4.63 -5.11 8.48
CA TYR A 237 3.75 -3.98 8.20
C TYR A 237 4.51 -2.66 8.22
N SER A 238 4.26 -1.82 7.21
CA SER A 238 4.92 -0.51 7.06
C SER A 238 3.95 0.56 6.52
N TYR A 239 4.44 1.79 6.41
CA TYR A 239 3.69 2.90 5.81
C TYR A 239 3.35 2.68 4.32
N LEU A 240 3.95 1.69 3.66
CA LEU A 240 3.65 1.34 2.27
C LEU A 240 2.41 0.43 2.13
N ASP A 241 1.89 -0.09 3.25
CA ASP A 241 0.78 -1.03 3.27
C ASP A 241 -0.57 -0.31 3.41
N ILE A 242 -1.54 -0.66 2.56
CA ILE A 242 -2.82 0.05 2.43
C ILE A 242 -3.85 -0.38 3.49
N LYS A 243 -3.74 -1.63 4.00
CA LYS A 243 -4.71 -2.19 4.95
C LYS A 243 -4.15 -2.18 6.36
N SER A 244 -4.84 -1.56 7.30
CA SER A 244 -4.37 -1.55 8.69
C SER A 244 -4.20 -2.98 9.23
N PRO A 245 -3.29 -3.20 10.21
CA PRO A 245 -3.13 -4.50 10.85
C PRO A 245 -4.43 -5.05 11.46
N ALA A 246 -5.38 -4.18 11.82
CA ALA A 246 -6.72 -4.57 12.25
C ALA A 246 -7.38 -5.54 11.27
N TRP A 247 -7.34 -5.26 9.96
CA TRP A 247 -7.91 -6.16 8.95
C TRP A 247 -7.21 -7.52 8.92
N ALA A 248 -5.89 -7.55 9.05
CA ALA A 248 -5.13 -8.80 9.05
C ALA A 248 -5.41 -9.64 10.30
N PHE A 249 -5.44 -9.03 11.48
CA PHE A 249 -5.83 -9.70 12.73
C PHE A 249 -7.25 -10.23 12.68
N PHE A 250 -8.19 -9.44 12.12
CA PHE A 250 -9.56 -9.86 11.89
C PHE A 250 -9.64 -11.12 11.02
N ARG A 251 -8.98 -11.14 9.84
CA ARG A 251 -8.94 -12.32 8.97
C ARG A 251 -8.28 -13.52 9.64
N LEU A 252 -7.21 -13.29 10.40
CA LEU A 252 -6.50 -14.37 11.10
C LEU A 252 -7.38 -14.97 12.21
N ALA A 253 -8.18 -14.16 12.90
CA ALA A 253 -9.17 -14.64 13.86
C ALA A 253 -10.26 -15.49 13.19
N GLN A 254 -10.72 -15.11 12.00
CA GLN A 254 -11.67 -15.93 11.22
C GLN A 254 -11.07 -17.30 10.88
N ILE A 255 -9.81 -17.33 10.45
CA ILE A 255 -9.08 -18.57 10.15
C ILE A 255 -8.97 -19.46 11.40
N GLU A 256 -8.47 -18.93 12.51
CA GLU A 256 -8.29 -19.71 13.74
C GLU A 256 -9.65 -20.21 14.28
N ARG A 257 -10.73 -19.43 14.14
CA ARG A 257 -12.09 -19.89 14.47
C ARG A 257 -12.50 -21.08 13.61
N MET A 258 -12.30 -21.01 12.29
CA MET A 258 -12.62 -22.12 11.38
C MET A 258 -11.81 -23.39 11.70
N GLN A 259 -10.58 -23.22 12.20
CA GLN A 259 -9.73 -24.31 12.68
C GLN A 259 -10.07 -24.78 14.11
N LYS A 260 -11.15 -24.27 14.72
CA LYS A 260 -11.60 -24.58 16.09
C LYS A 260 -10.61 -24.20 17.19
N ASN A 261 -9.77 -23.18 16.93
CA ASN A 261 -8.83 -22.62 17.89
C ASN A 261 -9.43 -21.36 18.55
N GLU A 262 -10.53 -21.53 19.30
CA GLU A 262 -11.34 -20.42 19.84
C GLU A 262 -10.56 -19.44 20.71
N GLU A 263 -9.68 -19.93 21.59
CA GLU A 263 -8.84 -19.09 22.44
C GLU A 263 -7.94 -18.16 21.60
N LYS A 264 -7.28 -18.71 20.58
CA LYS A 264 -6.44 -17.93 19.66
C LYS A 264 -7.26 -16.94 18.86
N ALA A 265 -8.42 -17.36 18.35
CA ALA A 265 -9.33 -16.49 17.63
C ALA A 265 -9.76 -15.29 18.48
N LEU A 266 -10.06 -15.52 19.77
CA LEU A 266 -10.43 -14.45 20.70
C LEU A 266 -9.26 -13.49 21.00
N ILE A 267 -8.04 -14.00 21.15
CA ILE A 267 -6.84 -13.15 21.30
C ILE A 267 -6.66 -12.27 20.07
N LEU A 268 -6.75 -12.84 18.88
CA LEU A 268 -6.51 -12.14 17.62
C LEU A 268 -7.59 -11.10 17.32
N ILE A 269 -8.87 -11.41 17.58
CA ILE A 269 -9.94 -10.45 17.35
C ILE A 269 -9.87 -9.27 18.33
N ASN A 270 -9.38 -9.50 19.55
CA ASN A 270 -9.11 -8.40 20.48
C ASN A 270 -7.95 -7.52 19.98
N LYS A 271 -6.87 -8.12 19.46
CA LYS A 271 -5.79 -7.34 18.82
C LYS A 271 -6.30 -6.51 17.64
N SER A 272 -7.19 -7.06 16.81
CA SER A 272 -7.84 -6.29 15.75
C SER A 272 -8.53 -5.03 16.29
N LEU A 273 -9.24 -5.16 17.42
CA LEU A 273 -9.98 -4.06 18.06
C LEU A 273 -9.07 -3.11 18.85
N GLU A 274 -7.85 -3.52 19.23
CA GLU A 274 -6.84 -2.61 19.78
C GLU A 274 -6.35 -1.62 18.71
N TYR A 275 -6.18 -2.09 17.47
CA TYR A 275 -5.81 -1.22 16.34
C TYR A 275 -6.97 -0.35 15.84
N ASP A 276 -8.20 -0.88 15.89
CA ASP A 276 -9.40 -0.15 15.46
C ASP A 276 -10.59 -0.54 16.35
N PRO A 277 -10.83 0.20 17.46
CA PRO A 277 -11.89 -0.10 18.42
C PRO A 277 -13.31 -0.03 17.85
N GLU A 278 -13.50 0.71 16.75
CA GLU A 278 -14.78 0.90 16.08
C GLU A 278 -14.96 -0.04 14.88
N PHE A 279 -14.10 -1.06 14.74
CA PHE A 279 -14.18 -1.98 13.62
C PHE A 279 -15.37 -2.94 13.74
N ASP A 280 -16.53 -2.54 13.22
CA ASP A 280 -17.81 -3.26 13.29
C ASP A 280 -17.70 -4.74 12.92
N LYS A 281 -16.97 -5.06 11.84
CA LYS A 281 -16.81 -6.46 11.39
C LYS A 281 -16.08 -7.31 12.44
N ALA A 282 -15.08 -6.73 13.10
CA ALA A 282 -14.35 -7.42 14.16
C ALA A 282 -15.19 -7.56 15.43
N LEU A 283 -16.01 -6.56 15.78
CA LEU A 283 -16.97 -6.64 16.88
C LEU A 283 -17.98 -7.77 16.67
N ILE A 284 -18.54 -7.88 15.46
CA ILE A 284 -19.48 -8.95 15.10
C ILE A 284 -18.80 -10.32 15.18
N GLU A 285 -17.58 -10.44 14.66
CA GLU A 285 -16.85 -11.72 14.67
C GLU A 285 -16.47 -12.14 16.09
N LYS A 286 -16.10 -11.20 16.97
CA LYS A 286 -15.86 -11.48 18.38
C LYS A 286 -17.09 -12.10 19.04
N GLN A 287 -18.28 -11.57 18.78
CA GLN A 287 -19.52 -12.14 19.29
C GLN A 287 -19.78 -13.56 18.75
N ARG A 288 -19.40 -13.85 17.50
CA ARG A 288 -19.52 -15.20 16.92
C ARG A 288 -18.56 -16.18 17.60
N ILE A 289 -17.30 -15.79 17.81
CA ILE A 289 -16.29 -16.61 18.49
C ILE A 289 -16.75 -16.96 19.91
N GLN A 290 -17.32 -15.99 20.64
CA GLN A 290 -17.78 -16.18 22.03
C GLN A 290 -19.05 -17.05 22.18
N ARG A 291 -19.71 -17.40 21.08
CA ARG A 291 -20.94 -18.22 21.07
C ARG A 291 -20.69 -19.67 20.65
N LEU A 292 -19.48 -20.01 20.25
CA LEU A 292 -19.06 -21.39 20.00
C LEU A 292 -18.94 -22.15 21.33
#